data_AF-A0A9E5KD57-F1
#
_entry.id   AF-A0A9E5KD57-F1
#
_cell.length_a   1.000
_cell.length_b   1.000
_cell.length_c   1.000
_cell.angle_alpha   90.00
_cell.angle_beta   90.00
_cell.angle_gamma   90.00
#
_symmetry.space_group_name_H-M   'P 1'
#
loop_
_entity.id
_entity.type
_entity.pdbx_description
1 polymer ?
#
loop_
_entity_poly.entity_id
_entity_poly.type
_entity_poly.pdbx_seq_one_letter_code
_entity_poly.pdbx_strand_id
1 'polypeptide(L)'
;MVVFLPLPTFSQLTTLMLFGVVQMAIPYLMAARGLKSVTAGEAGLITLIEPVASPLWAYMVSPATETPTWTTLVGGVFIVAALAAHAIFSRDR
;
A
#
# COMPACT_ATOMS: atom_id res chain seq x y z
N MET A 1 14.00 -30.76 -4.34
CA MET A 1 12.70 -31.39 -3.97
C MET A 1 11.62 -30.68 -4.78
N VAL A 2 11.08 -31.33 -5.82
CA VAL A 2 9.98 -30.76 -6.61
C VAL A 2 8.70 -31.05 -5.85
N VAL A 3 8.09 -30.02 -5.26
CA VAL A 3 6.82 -30.14 -4.55
C VAL A 3 5.71 -30.19 -5.60
N PHE A 4 5.03 -31.32 -5.74
CA PHE A 4 3.78 -31.40 -6.50
C PHE A 4 2.69 -30.69 -5.71
N LEU A 5 2.33 -29.48 -6.15
CA LEU A 5 1.18 -28.76 -5.61
C LEU A 5 -0.11 -29.32 -6.25
N PRO A 6 -1.10 -29.75 -5.46
CA PRO A 6 -2.39 -30.16 -6.00
C PRO A 6 -3.04 -28.97 -6.73
N LEU A 7 -3.83 -29.27 -7.77
CA LEU A 7 -4.56 -28.23 -8.49
C LEU A 7 -5.47 -27.47 -7.50
N PRO A 8 -5.50 -26.12 -7.59
CA PRO A 8 -6.31 -25.32 -6.69
C PRO A 8 -7.79 -25.69 -6.82
N THR A 9 -8.47 -25.77 -5.69
CA THR A 9 -9.92 -26.06 -5.67
C THR A 9 -10.70 -24.88 -6.23
N PHE A 10 -11.95 -25.11 -6.60
CA PHE A 10 -12.82 -24.04 -7.10
C PHE A 10 -12.94 -22.88 -6.11
N SER A 11 -13.05 -23.17 -4.81
CA SER A 11 -13.07 -22.15 -3.76
C SER A 11 -11.78 -21.33 -3.70
N GLN A 12 -10.62 -21.96 -3.83
CA GLN A 12 -9.34 -21.25 -3.88
C GLN A 12 -9.24 -20.36 -5.12
N LEU A 13 -9.72 -20.86 -6.27
CA LEU A 13 -9.76 -20.08 -7.50
C LEU A 13 -10.66 -18.84 -7.37
N THR A 14 -11.81 -18.98 -6.72
CA THR A 14 -12.70 -17.83 -6.44
C THR A 14 -12.06 -16.82 -5.50
N THR A 15 -11.36 -17.26 -4.44
CA THR A 15 -10.65 -16.35 -3.53
C THR A 15 -9.52 -15.62 -4.24
N LEU A 16 -8.74 -16.33 -5.07
CA LEU A 16 -7.69 -15.72 -5.88
C LEU A 16 -8.24 -14.69 -6.86
N MET A 17 -9.36 -14.99 -7.53
CA MET A 17 -10.02 -14.01 -8.39
C MET A 17 -10.49 -12.79 -7.61
N LEU A 18 -11.12 -12.98 -6.44
CA LEU A 18 -11.59 -11.87 -5.61
C LEU A 18 -10.42 -10.98 -5.16
N PHE A 19 -9.35 -11.57 -4.63
CA PHE A 19 -8.15 -10.82 -4.24
C PHE A 19 -7.48 -10.14 -5.45
N GLY A 20 -7.36 -10.85 -6.57
CA GLY A 20 -6.78 -10.29 -7.80
C GLY A 20 -7.58 -9.11 -8.35
N VAL A 21 -8.92 -9.17 -8.32
CA VAL A 21 -9.77 -8.08 -8.82
C VAL A 21 -9.86 -6.94 -7.81
N VAL A 22 -10.25 -7.26 -6.58
CA VAL A 22 -10.62 -6.25 -5.57
C VAL A 22 -9.40 -5.61 -4.93
N GLN A 23 -8.38 -6.40 -4.57
CA GLN A 23 -7.21 -5.89 -3.87
C GLN A 23 -6.13 -5.36 -4.83
N MET A 24 -6.04 -5.90 -6.06
CA MET A 24 -4.97 -5.53 -7.00
C MET A 24 -5.49 -4.73 -8.21
N ALA A 25 -6.36 -5.32 -9.03
CA ALA A 25 -6.73 -4.72 -10.32
C ALA A 25 -7.43 -3.36 -10.16
N ILE A 26 -8.43 -3.27 -9.27
CA ILE A 26 -9.17 -2.01 -9.04
C ILE A 26 -8.24 -0.90 -8.53
N PRO A 27 -7.45 -1.09 -7.45
CA PRO A 27 -6.53 -0.05 -6.96
C PRO A 27 -5.50 0.37 -8.00
N TYR A 28 -4.91 -0.55 -8.76
CA TYR A 28 -3.94 -0.18 -9.80
C TYR A 28 -4.58 0.61 -10.94
N LEU A 29 -5.81 0.28 -11.37
CA LEU A 29 -6.52 1.11 -12.35
C LEU A 29 -6.82 2.51 -11.82
N MET A 30 -7.21 2.64 -10.55
CA MET A 30 -7.46 3.93 -9.92
C MET A 30 -6.17 4.74 -9.80
N ALA A 31 -5.09 4.12 -9.34
CA ALA A 31 -3.77 4.73 -9.22
C ALA A 31 -3.23 5.18 -10.58
N ALA A 32 -3.30 4.32 -11.60
CA ALA A 32 -2.86 4.66 -12.96
C ALA A 32 -3.64 5.82 -13.59
N ARG A 33 -4.92 6.00 -13.22
CA ARG A 33 -5.72 7.16 -13.62
C ARG A 33 -5.34 8.41 -12.83
N GLY A 34 -5.22 8.31 -11.50
CA GLY A 34 -4.85 9.42 -10.62
C GLY A 34 -3.44 9.96 -10.89
N LEU A 35 -2.50 9.10 -11.25
CA LEU A 35 -1.13 9.50 -11.58
C LEU A 35 -1.06 10.42 -12.81
N LYS A 36 -2.04 10.36 -13.72
CA LYS A 36 -2.13 11.24 -14.89
C LYS A 36 -2.58 12.66 -14.55
N SER A 37 -3.20 12.85 -13.39
CA SER A 37 -3.72 14.14 -12.93
C SER A 37 -2.80 14.89 -11.96
N VAL A 38 -1.70 14.27 -11.53
CA VAL A 38 -0.76 14.85 -10.55
C VAL A 38 0.64 14.95 -11.14
N THR A 39 1.46 15.83 -10.58
CA THR A 39 2.87 15.97 -10.97
C THR A 39 3.69 14.75 -10.52
N ALA A 40 4.87 14.55 -11.12
CA ALA A 40 5.75 13.44 -10.76
C ALA A 40 6.17 13.45 -9.27
N GLY A 41 6.29 14.64 -8.66
CA GLY A 41 6.60 14.79 -7.23
C GLY A 41 5.44 14.33 -6.35
N GLU A 42 4.22 14.78 -6.64
CA GLU A 42 3.00 14.37 -5.91
C GLU A 42 2.72 12.87 -6.10
N ALA A 43 2.93 12.34 -7.30
CA ALA A 43 2.84 10.91 -7.59
C ALA A 43 3.74 10.07 -6.66
N GLY A 44 5.02 10.43 -6.55
CA GLY A 44 5.97 9.71 -5.68
C GLY A 44 5.57 9.76 -4.20
N LEU A 45 4.98 10.87 -3.78
CA LEU A 45 4.49 11.05 -2.41
C LEU A 45 3.23 10.25 -2.10
N ILE A 46 2.30 10.18 -3.04
CA ILE A 46 1.14 9.29 -2.95
C ILE A 46 1.62 7.85 -2.86
N THR A 47 2.65 7.45 -3.63
CA THR A 47 3.23 6.10 -3.50
C THR A 47 3.85 5.87 -2.13
N LEU A 48 4.47 6.88 -1.51
CA LEU A 48 5.04 6.75 -0.17
C LEU A 48 3.98 6.59 0.93
N ILE A 49 2.72 6.96 0.71
CA ILE A 49 1.65 6.71 1.70
C ILE A 49 1.40 5.20 1.88
N GLU A 50 1.58 4.41 0.82
CA GLU A 50 1.29 2.97 0.78
C GLU A 50 2.06 2.16 1.85
N PRO A 51 3.40 2.27 1.96
CA PRO A 51 4.16 1.55 2.98
C PRO A 51 3.85 2.00 4.41
N VAL A 52 3.28 3.19 4.62
CA VAL A 52 2.80 3.62 5.95
C VAL A 52 1.41 3.07 6.23
N ALA A 53 0.53 3.09 5.23
CA ALA A 53 -0.85 2.63 5.37
C ALA A 53 -0.95 1.13 5.65
N SER A 54 -0.09 0.30 5.03
CA SER A 54 -0.09 -1.16 5.19
C SER A 54 0.07 -1.63 6.65
N PRO A 55 1.15 -1.26 7.39
CA PRO A 55 1.31 -1.65 8.78
C PRO A 55 0.28 -0.98 9.69
N LEU A 56 -0.18 0.24 9.36
CA LEU A 56 -1.21 0.93 10.14
C LEU A 56 -2.55 0.18 10.08
N TRP A 57 -2.96 -0.23 8.88
CA TRP A 57 -4.14 -1.07 8.65
C TRP A 57 -4.04 -2.41 9.37
N ALA A 58 -2.89 -3.10 9.24
CA ALA A 58 -2.66 -4.39 9.89
C ALA A 58 -2.78 -4.27 11.42
N TYR A 59 -2.17 -3.24 12.00
CA TYR A 59 -2.28 -2.93 13.41
C TYR A 59 -3.72 -2.63 13.85
N MET A 60 -4.49 -1.88 13.05
CA MET A 60 -5.90 -1.58 13.37
C MET A 60 -6.78 -2.84 13.41
N VAL A 61 -6.54 -3.80 12.53
CA VAL A 61 -7.31 -5.04 12.45
C VAL A 61 -6.86 -6.06 13.50
N SER A 62 -5.55 -6.14 13.80
CA SER A 62 -5.01 -7.11 14.74
C SER A 62 -3.91 -6.50 15.62
N PRO A 63 -4.28 -5.63 16.58
CA PRO A 63 -3.31 -4.88 17.38
C PRO A 63 -2.40 -5.77 18.23
N ALA A 64 -2.92 -6.92 18.68
CA ALA A 64 -2.22 -7.84 19.56
C ALA A 64 -1.09 -8.63 18.85
N THR A 65 -1.17 -8.80 17.53
CA THR A 65 -0.21 -9.62 16.75
C THR A 65 0.64 -8.79 15.80
N GLU A 66 0.11 -7.68 15.29
CA GLU A 66 0.75 -6.83 14.29
C GLU A 66 1.18 -5.48 14.88
N THR A 67 1.80 -5.50 16.06
CA THR A 67 2.29 -4.28 16.72
C THR A 67 3.49 -3.71 15.96
N PRO A 68 3.43 -2.46 15.45
CA PRO A 68 4.55 -1.88 14.71
C PRO A 68 5.81 -1.82 15.57
N THR A 69 6.91 -2.31 15.02
CA THR A 69 8.21 -2.23 15.69
C THR A 69 8.72 -0.79 15.72
N TRP A 70 9.71 -0.51 16.57
CA TRP A 70 10.33 0.81 16.65
C TRP A 70 10.89 1.29 15.30
N THR A 71 11.48 0.39 14.51
CA THR A 71 12.01 0.73 13.18
C THR A 71 10.91 1.06 12.18
N THR A 72 9.77 0.36 12.24
CA THR A 72 8.57 0.67 11.45
C THR A 72 8.06 2.07 11.75
N LEU A 73 8.00 2.45 13.03
CA LEU A 73 7.56 3.78 13.45
C LEU A 73 8.52 4.87 12.97
N VAL A 74 9.84 4.66 13.12
CA VAL A 74 10.85 5.62 12.65
C VAL A 74 10.77 5.82 11.13
N GLY A 75 10.67 4.73 10.36
CA GLY A 75 10.47 4.81 8.91
C GLY A 75 9.19 5.54 8.52
N GLY A 76 8.07 5.24 9.22
CA GLY A 76 6.80 5.93 9.01
C GLY A 76 6.87 7.43 9.28
N VAL A 77 7.55 7.84 10.34
CA VAL A 77 7.77 9.26 10.66
C VAL A 77 8.57 9.96 9.55
N PHE A 78 9.62 9.34 9.03
CA PHE A 78 10.39 9.92 7.92
C PHE A 78 9.54 10.13 6.67
N ILE A 79 8.71 9.15 6.33
CA ILE A 79 7.80 9.24 5.17
C ILE A 79 6.78 10.38 5.35
N VAL A 80 6.12 10.43 6.51
CA VAL A 80 5.12 11.48 6.79
C VAL A 80 5.77 12.87 6.83
N ALA A 81 6.97 12.99 7.39
CA ALA A 81 7.72 14.25 7.40
C ALA A 81 8.08 14.72 5.99
N ALA A 82 8.54 13.82 5.12
CA ALA A 82 8.84 14.14 3.72
C ALA A 82 7.58 14.60 2.96
N LEU A 83 6.44 13.94 3.19
CA LEU A 83 5.15 14.31 2.63
C LEU A 83 4.69 15.70 3.11
N ALA A 84 4.77 15.96 4.42
CA ALA A 84 4.40 17.24 5.00
C ALA A 84 5.28 18.38 4.46
N ALA A 85 6.60 18.17 4.39
CA ALA A 85 7.53 19.15 3.82
C ALA A 85 7.15 19.47 2.37
N HIS A 86 6.94 18.46 1.52
CA HIS A 86 6.54 18.71 0.14
C HIS A 86 5.21 19.42 0.03
N ALA A 87 4.19 19.03 0.80
CA ALA A 87 2.89 19.68 0.75
C ALA A 87 2.98 21.18 1.10
N ILE A 88 3.88 21.56 2.01
CA ILE A 88 4.14 22.96 2.38
C ILE A 88 4.88 23.68 1.25
N PHE A 89 5.97 23.11 0.72
CA PHE A 89 6.79 23.75 -0.32
C PHE A 89 6.12 23.81 -1.70
N SER A 90 5.27 22.85 -2.04
CA SER A 90 4.53 22.82 -3.31
C SER A 90 3.32 23.75 -3.31
N ARG A 91 2.85 24.22 -2.14
CA ARG A 91 1.75 25.19 -2.03
C ARG A 91 2.18 26.62 -2.38
N ASP A 92 3.49 26.91 -2.36
CA ASP A 92 4.08 28.22 -2.65
C ASP A 92 4.56 28.39 -4.10
N ARG A 93 4.13 27.51 -5.02
CA ARG A 93 4.33 27.64 -6.48
C ARG A 93 3.01 27.53 -7.22
#